data_AF-A0A6P6WXF0-F1
#
_entry.id   AF-A0A6P6WXF0-F1
#
_cell.length_a   1.000
_cell.length_b   1.000
_cell.length_c   1.000
_cell.angle_alpha   90.00
_cell.angle_beta   90.00
_cell.angle_gamma   90.00
#
_symmetry.space_group_name_H-M   'P 1'
#
loop_
_entity.id
_entity.type
_entity.pdbx_description
1 polymer ?
#
loop_
_entity_poly.entity_id
_entity_poly.type
_entity_poly.pdbx_seq_one_letter_code
_entity_poly.pdbx_strand_id
1 'polypeptide(L)'
;MMKRKKWFHILLGGAKKMELSFSIQHRDERTLATKYEKLGGKVKWMGKPDKIIYKAAAEMAAIDPSQCVAIGDSLYHDIKGANATGISSAFITGGIHATELGLDTFGEIADDSSVVALALRHDAYPSYVLPSFNW
;
A
#
# COMPACT_ATOMS: atom_id res chain seq x y z
N MET A 1 3.05 7.54 23.10
CA MET A 1 2.84 6.47 22.10
C MET A 1 2.78 7.10 20.71
N MET A 2 3.80 6.88 19.89
CA MET A 2 4.01 7.62 18.63
C MET A 2 3.01 7.15 17.57
N LYS A 3 2.09 8.04 17.16
CA LYS A 3 1.07 7.76 16.15
C LYS A 3 1.74 7.68 14.76
N ARG A 4 1.85 6.49 14.17
CA ARG A 4 2.33 6.34 12.79
C ARG A 4 1.21 6.77 11.83
N LYS A 5 1.39 7.92 11.18
CA LYS A 5 0.58 8.31 10.01
C LYS A 5 0.92 7.35 8.87
N LYS A 6 -0.08 6.70 8.26
CA LYS A 6 0.13 5.85 7.08
C LYS A 6 0.00 6.73 5.84
N TRP A 7 1.12 6.99 5.18
CA TRP A 7 1.15 7.79 3.98
C TRP A 7 0.90 6.91 2.76
N PHE A 8 0.12 7.42 1.82
CA PHE A 8 -0.05 6.83 0.50
C PHE A 8 0.55 7.78 -0.52
N HIS A 9 1.57 7.31 -1.23
CA HIS A 9 2.29 8.12 -2.19
C HIS A 9 1.96 7.65 -3.60
N ILE A 10 1.55 8.59 -4.44
CA ILE A 10 1.47 8.39 -5.88
C ILE A 10 2.52 9.30 -6.52
N LEU A 11 3.48 8.68 -7.21
CA LEU A 11 4.35 9.40 -8.14
C LEU A 11 3.64 9.57 -9.46
N LEU A 12 3.64 10.80 -9.98
CA LEU A 12 3.02 11.16 -11.25
C LEU A 12 4.12 11.43 -12.28
N GLY A 13 3.86 11.10 -13.56
CA GLY A 13 4.78 11.39 -14.67
C GLY A 13 5.24 12.86 -14.69
N GLY A 14 6.54 13.09 -14.78
CA GLY A 14 7.14 14.44 -14.83
C GLY A 14 7.59 15.04 -13.48
N ALA A 15 7.92 14.20 -12.49
CA ALA A 15 8.42 14.62 -11.16
C ALA A 15 7.44 15.46 -10.32
N LYS A 16 6.14 15.46 -10.65
CA LYS A 16 5.11 16.03 -9.78
C LYS A 16 4.66 14.98 -8.76
N LYS A 17 4.66 15.35 -7.48
CA LYS A 17 4.21 14.51 -6.36
C LYS A 17 2.76 14.85 -6.04
N MET A 18 1.90 13.84 -5.93
CA MET A 18 0.70 13.98 -5.13
C MET A 18 0.81 13.14 -3.87
N GLU A 19 0.65 13.80 -2.74
CA GLU A 19 0.63 13.18 -1.43
C GLU A 19 -0.82 13.15 -0.94
N LEU A 20 -1.42 11.97 -0.98
CA LEU A 20 -2.77 11.77 -0.47
C LEU A 20 -2.66 11.16 0.92
N SER A 21 -2.88 12.01 1.92
CA SER A 21 -3.01 11.58 3.30
C SER A 21 -4.42 11.06 3.53
N PHE A 22 -4.60 9.74 3.48
CA PHE A 22 -5.78 9.09 4.05
C PHE A 22 -5.51 8.78 5.51
N SER A 23 -6.01 9.65 6.38
CA SER A 23 -5.97 9.45 7.82
C SER A 23 -6.99 8.38 8.21
N ILE A 24 -6.60 7.10 8.19
CA ILE A 24 -7.20 6.11 9.08
C ILE A 24 -6.54 6.37 10.43
N GLN A 25 -7.17 7.25 11.20
CA GLN A 25 -6.60 7.89 12.37
C GLN A 25 -6.47 6.94 13.58
N HIS A 26 -7.04 5.73 13.56
CA HIS A 26 -7.00 4.80 14.70
C HIS A 26 -6.79 3.33 14.27
N ARG A 27 -5.96 2.59 15.02
CA ARG A 27 -5.95 1.10 15.00
C ARG A 27 -7.34 0.51 15.33
N ASP A 28 -8.16 1.32 15.99
CA ASP A 28 -9.47 0.93 16.52
C ASP A 28 -10.57 0.89 15.47
N GLU A 29 -10.48 1.58 14.34
CA GLU A 29 -11.63 1.67 13.42
C GLU A 29 -11.85 0.38 12.63
N ARG A 30 -10.79 -0.33 12.20
CA ARG A 30 -10.97 -1.69 11.66
C ARG A 30 -11.45 -2.65 12.73
N THR A 31 -10.87 -2.56 13.93
CA THR A 31 -11.23 -3.44 15.05
C THR A 31 -12.69 -3.23 15.48
N LEU A 32 -13.15 -1.98 15.51
CA LEU A 32 -14.52 -1.58 15.84
C LEU A 32 -15.48 -2.01 14.74
N ALA A 33 -15.14 -1.75 13.48
CA ALA A 33 -15.95 -2.17 12.33
C ALA A 33 -16.11 -3.70 12.29
N THR A 34 -15.03 -4.47 12.44
CA THR A 34 -15.11 -5.94 12.51
C THR A 34 -15.92 -6.43 13.71
N LYS A 35 -15.81 -5.77 14.87
CA LYS A 35 -16.66 -6.10 16.04
C LYS A 35 -18.14 -5.80 15.74
N TYR A 36 -18.42 -4.68 15.09
CA TYR A 36 -19.78 -4.29 14.72
C TYR A 36 -20.40 -5.25 13.70
N GLU A 37 -19.64 -5.73 12.71
CA GLU A 37 -20.06 -6.79 11.78
C GLU A 37 -20.40 -8.09 12.51
N LYS A 38 -19.56 -8.51 13.47
CA LYS A 38 -19.82 -9.71 14.29
C LYS A 38 -21.11 -9.61 15.12
N LEU A 39 -21.56 -8.39 15.43
CA LEU A 39 -22.82 -8.12 16.11
C LEU A 39 -24.01 -7.98 15.13
N GLY A 40 -23.82 -8.26 13.84
CA GLY A 40 -24.86 -8.18 12.81
C GLY A 40 -25.01 -6.79 12.17
N GLY A 41 -24.16 -5.84 12.54
CA GLY A 41 -24.10 -4.52 11.91
C GLY A 41 -23.60 -4.58 10.47
N LYS A 42 -24.12 -3.72 9.60
CA LYS A 42 -23.63 -3.60 8.21
C LYS A 42 -22.47 -2.60 8.17
N VAL A 43 -21.30 -3.04 7.71
CA VAL A 43 -20.13 -2.19 7.48
C VAL A 43 -19.83 -2.10 6.00
N LYS A 44 -19.53 -0.89 5.52
CA LYS A 44 -18.98 -0.67 4.19
C LYS A 44 -17.51 -0.29 4.32
N TRP A 45 -16.63 -1.17 3.86
CA TRP A 45 -15.20 -0.92 3.84
C TRP A 45 -14.85 -0.03 2.66
N MET A 46 -14.12 1.07 2.92
CA MET A 46 -13.65 2.00 1.90
C MET A 46 -12.13 2.13 2.02
N GLY A 47 -11.43 2.12 0.88
CA GLY A 47 -9.98 2.22 0.80
C GLY A 47 -9.33 0.97 0.21
N LYS A 48 -7.99 0.91 0.30
CA LYS A 48 -7.20 -0.20 -0.25
C LYS A 48 -7.63 -1.57 0.31
N PRO A 49 -7.72 -2.62 -0.52
CA PRO A 49 -7.25 -2.70 -1.92
C PRO A 49 -8.28 -2.28 -2.99
N ASP A 50 -9.39 -1.64 -2.63
CA ASP A 50 -10.39 -1.23 -3.62
C ASP A 50 -9.83 -0.20 -4.63
N LYS A 51 -10.14 -0.38 -5.92
CA LYS A 51 -9.72 0.50 -7.02
C LYS A 51 -10.20 1.94 -6.86
N ILE A 52 -11.30 2.16 -6.12
CA ILE A 52 -11.93 3.48 -5.96
C ILE A 52 -10.94 4.54 -5.46
N ILE A 53 -10.02 4.15 -4.57
CA ILE A 53 -9.06 5.08 -3.99
C ILE A 53 -7.99 5.51 -5.00
N TYR A 54 -7.56 4.59 -5.86
CA TYR A 54 -6.55 4.84 -6.89
C TYR A 54 -7.12 5.71 -8.02
N LYS A 55 -8.38 5.46 -8.42
CA LYS A 55 -9.08 6.28 -9.41
C LYS A 55 -9.32 7.70 -8.90
N ALA A 56 -9.87 7.84 -7.70
CA ALA A 56 -10.08 9.15 -7.09
C ALA A 56 -8.76 9.92 -6.95
N ALA A 57 -7.68 9.23 -6.60
CA ALA A 57 -6.36 9.83 -6.51
C ALA A 57 -5.83 10.33 -7.87
N ALA A 58 -5.96 9.53 -8.93
CA ALA A 58 -5.56 9.92 -10.27
C ALA A 58 -6.39 11.09 -10.81
N GLU A 59 -7.71 11.08 -10.56
CA GLU A 59 -8.63 12.17 -10.89
C GLU A 59 -8.25 13.47 -10.17
N MET A 60 -7.97 13.41 -8.87
CA MET A 60 -7.49 14.57 -8.09
C MET A 60 -6.16 15.12 -8.62
N ALA A 61 -5.29 14.25 -9.16
CA ALA A 61 -4.04 14.64 -9.79
C ALA A 61 -4.21 15.21 -11.19
N ALA A 62 -5.39 15.07 -11.80
CA ALA A 62 -5.62 15.29 -13.22
C ALA A 62 -4.61 14.53 -14.11
N ILE A 63 -4.30 13.27 -13.75
CA ILE A 63 -3.29 12.45 -14.44
C ILE A 63 -3.86 11.06 -14.74
N ASP A 64 -3.42 10.51 -15.86
CA ASP A 64 -3.80 9.17 -16.27
C ASP A 64 -3.25 8.14 -15.26
N PRO A 65 -4.08 7.20 -14.74
CA PRO A 65 -3.62 6.15 -13.84
C PRO A 65 -2.41 5.35 -14.33
N SER A 66 -2.24 5.19 -15.65
CA SER A 66 -1.07 4.51 -16.24
C SER A 66 0.26 5.24 -15.99
N GLN A 67 0.21 6.54 -15.69
CA GLN A 67 1.36 7.36 -15.33
C GLN A 67 1.61 7.41 -13.81
N CYS A 68 0.85 6.64 -13.05
CA CYS A 68 0.95 6.58 -11.59
C CYS A 68 1.72 5.33 -11.14
N VAL A 69 2.56 5.50 -10.12
CA VAL A 69 3.12 4.38 -9.36
C VAL A 69 2.58 4.42 -7.93
N ALA A 70 1.96 3.33 -7.49
CA ALA A 70 1.56 3.14 -6.11
C ALA A 70 2.74 2.65 -5.28
N ILE A 71 3.13 3.41 -4.25
CA ILE A 71 4.23 3.04 -3.36
C ILE A 71 3.66 2.59 -2.02
N GLY A 72 4.09 1.43 -1.52
CA GLY A 72 3.63 0.94 -0.23
C GLY A 72 4.34 -0.32 0.26
N ASP A 73 4.13 -0.62 1.53
CA ASP A 73 4.78 -1.72 2.24
C ASP A 73 3.87 -2.93 2.47
N SER A 74 2.61 -2.86 2.05
CA SER A 74 1.65 -3.93 2.23
C SER A 74 1.28 -4.59 0.91
N LEU A 75 1.59 -5.88 0.78
CA LEU A 75 1.17 -6.67 -0.38
C LEU A 75 -0.35 -6.73 -0.50
N TYR A 76 -1.05 -6.95 0.62
CA TYR A 76 -2.51 -7.08 0.64
C TYR A 76 -3.26 -5.78 0.30
N HIS A 77 -2.73 -4.61 0.70
CA HIS A 77 -3.43 -3.34 0.50
C HIS A 77 -2.91 -2.56 -0.70
N ASP A 78 -1.59 -2.38 -0.76
CA ASP A 78 -0.95 -1.44 -1.68
C ASP A 78 -0.72 -2.13 -3.02
N ILE A 79 -0.01 -3.24 -3.02
CA ILE A 79 0.35 -3.95 -4.25
C ILE A 79 -0.87 -4.59 -4.88
N LYS A 80 -1.70 -5.30 -4.10
CA LYS A 80 -2.94 -5.90 -4.61
C LYS A 80 -3.93 -4.85 -5.13
N GLY A 81 -4.01 -3.69 -4.49
CA GLY A 81 -4.84 -2.58 -4.96
C GLY A 81 -4.33 -1.97 -6.27
N ALA A 82 -3.01 -1.83 -6.41
CA ALA A 82 -2.39 -1.39 -7.65
C ALA A 82 -2.61 -2.40 -8.80
N ASN A 83 -2.39 -3.69 -8.54
CA ASN A 83 -2.65 -4.76 -9.51
C ASN A 83 -4.12 -4.78 -9.95
N ALA A 84 -5.05 -4.68 -8.99
CA ALA A 84 -6.47 -4.62 -9.31
C ALA A 84 -6.81 -3.39 -10.16
N THR A 85 -6.16 -2.25 -9.91
CA THR A 85 -6.39 -1.01 -10.68
C THR A 85 -5.70 -1.04 -12.05
N GLY A 86 -4.69 -1.89 -12.25
CA GLY A 86 -3.89 -1.93 -13.48
C GLY A 86 -2.83 -0.84 -13.54
N ILE A 87 -2.33 -0.37 -12.38
CA ILE A 87 -1.26 0.63 -12.31
C ILE A 87 0.04 0.02 -11.78
N SER A 88 1.16 0.67 -12.06
CA SER A 88 2.47 0.24 -11.58
C SER A 88 2.55 0.34 -10.05
N SER A 89 3.36 -0.51 -9.42
CA SER A 89 3.57 -0.46 -7.97
C SER A 89 5.02 -0.67 -7.55
N ALA A 90 5.41 -0.03 -6.46
CA ALA A 90 6.70 -0.21 -5.81
C ALA A 90 6.49 -0.74 -4.39
N PHE A 91 6.99 -1.95 -4.14
CA PHE A 91 6.92 -2.62 -2.85
C PHE A 91 8.13 -2.25 -1.98
N ILE A 92 7.85 -1.68 -0.81
CA ILE A 92 8.86 -1.31 0.17
C ILE A 92 9.06 -2.46 1.15
N THR A 93 10.20 -3.16 1.07
CA THR A 93 10.45 -4.38 1.86
C THR A 93 10.73 -4.09 3.33
N GLY A 94 11.30 -2.93 3.65
CA GLY A 94 11.58 -2.50 5.03
C GLY A 94 10.35 -2.09 5.87
N GLY A 95 9.13 -2.35 5.40
CA GLY A 95 7.89 -2.04 6.13
C GLY A 95 7.24 -3.25 6.80
N ILE A 96 5.90 -3.39 6.72
CA ILE A 96 5.17 -4.41 7.52
C ILE A 96 5.61 -5.87 7.30
N HIS A 97 6.20 -6.19 6.15
CA HIS A 97 6.68 -7.54 5.83
C HIS A 97 8.18 -7.75 6.10
N ALA A 98 8.89 -6.77 6.69
CA ALA A 98 10.33 -6.86 6.93
C ALA A 98 10.73 -8.13 7.72
N THR A 99 10.00 -8.46 8.78
CA THR A 99 10.26 -9.68 9.58
C THR A 99 10.01 -10.97 8.79
N GLU A 100 9.01 -11.01 7.91
CA GLU A 100 8.75 -12.18 7.06
C GLU A 100 9.84 -12.37 5.99
N LEU A 101 10.51 -11.27 5.61
CA LEU A 101 11.64 -11.25 4.69
C LEU A 101 13.00 -11.42 5.39
N GLY A 102 13.01 -11.57 6.72
CA GLY A 102 14.24 -11.71 7.51
C GLY A 102 15.09 -10.45 7.58
N LEU A 103 14.49 -9.27 7.43
CA LEU A 103 15.18 -7.98 7.50
C LEU A 103 15.13 -7.41 8.91
N ASP A 104 16.31 -7.06 9.43
CA ASP A 104 16.47 -6.52 10.77
C ASP A 104 16.97 -5.07 10.77
N THR A 105 17.48 -4.60 9.62
CA THR A 105 18.05 -3.26 9.48
C THR A 105 17.33 -2.40 8.44
N PHE A 106 17.28 -1.09 8.67
CA PHE A 106 16.67 -0.17 7.72
C PHE A 106 17.52 -0.08 6.44
N GLY A 107 16.89 -0.20 5.28
CA GLY A 107 17.57 -0.13 3.99
C GLY A 107 18.22 -1.45 3.56
N GLU A 108 18.06 -2.52 4.35
CA GLU A 108 18.50 -3.86 3.99
C GLU A 108 17.77 -4.37 2.73
N ILE A 109 18.54 -4.96 1.81
CA ILE A 109 18.01 -5.50 0.56
C ILE A 109 17.51 -6.90 0.83
N ALA A 110 16.23 -7.14 0.53
CA ALA A 110 15.65 -8.47 0.63
C ALA A 110 16.18 -9.39 -0.46
N ASP A 111 16.33 -10.68 -0.12
CA ASP A 111 16.59 -11.73 -1.10
C ASP A 111 15.43 -11.83 -2.12
N ASP A 112 15.76 -11.83 -3.41
CA ASP A 112 14.78 -11.82 -4.50
C ASP A 112 13.85 -13.04 -4.45
N SER A 113 14.38 -14.22 -4.10
CA SER A 113 13.58 -15.45 -4.02
C SER A 113 12.55 -15.34 -2.91
N SER A 114 12.91 -14.73 -1.79
CA SER A 114 12.03 -14.47 -0.65
C SER A 114 10.93 -13.47 -1.00
N VAL A 115 11.26 -12.41 -1.75
CA VAL A 115 10.28 -11.44 -2.25
C VAL A 115 9.30 -12.10 -3.21
N VAL A 116 9.79 -12.90 -4.17
CA VAL A 116 8.95 -13.63 -5.12
C VAL A 116 8.03 -14.62 -4.40
N ALA A 117 8.56 -15.39 -3.45
CA ALA A 117 7.77 -16.32 -2.65
C ALA A 117 6.68 -15.59 -1.87
N LEU A 118 7.01 -14.46 -1.25
CA LEU A 118 6.04 -13.65 -0.50
C LEU A 118 4.96 -13.06 -1.42
N ALA A 119 5.34 -12.50 -2.57
CA ALA A 119 4.43 -12.00 -3.59
C ALA A 119 3.43 -13.07 -4.06
N LEU A 120 3.91 -14.30 -4.32
CA LEU A 120 3.08 -15.43 -4.70
C LEU A 120 2.09 -15.83 -3.59
N ARG A 121 2.54 -15.87 -2.32
CA ARG A 121 1.65 -16.20 -1.18
C ARG A 121 0.50 -15.19 -1.04
N HIS A 122 0.74 -13.93 -1.35
CA HIS A 122 -0.27 -12.87 -1.27
C HIS A 122 -1.08 -12.67 -2.54
N ASP A 123 -0.69 -13.34 -3.65
CA ASP A 123 -1.23 -13.10 -4.99
C ASP A 123 -1.24 -11.59 -5.28
N ALA A 124 -0.05 -10.99 -5.19
CA ALA A 124 0.21 -9.57 -5.38
C ALA A 124 1.61 -9.38 -5.98
N TYR A 125 1.69 -8.76 -7.14
CA TYR A 125 2.87 -8.74 -8.01
C TYR A 125 3.38 -7.30 -8.17
N PRO A 126 4.41 -6.89 -7.41
CA PRO A 126 4.95 -5.54 -7.52
C PRO A 126 5.70 -5.33 -8.84
N SER A 127 5.65 -4.12 -9.39
CA SER A 127 6.42 -3.74 -10.59
C SER A 127 7.88 -3.42 -10.25
N TYR A 128 8.10 -2.89 -9.03
CA TYR A 128 9.40 -2.53 -8.49
C TYR A 128 9.49 -2.96 -7.03
N VAL A 129 10.71 -3.24 -6.57
CA VAL A 129 11.00 -3.59 -5.18
C VAL A 129 12.09 -2.66 -4.68
N LEU A 130 11.88 -2.06 -3.51
CA LEU A 130 12.80 -1.10 -2.92
C LEU A 130 12.99 -1.43 -1.42
N PRO A 131 14.22 -1.33 -0.89
CA PRO A 131 14.46 -1.59 0.53
C PRO A 131 13.86 -0.52 1.44
N SER A 132 13.86 0.73 0.96
CA SER A 132 13.29 1.89 1.65
C SER A 132 12.90 2.95 0.63
N PHE A 133 12.08 3.90 1.08
CA PHE A 133 11.73 5.09 0.31
C PHE A 133 12.34 6.31 1.00
N ASN A 134 13.37 6.92 0.38
CA ASN A 134 14.07 8.09 0.90
C ASN A 134 13.92 9.25 -0.10
N TRP A 135 13.86 10.47 0.44
CA TRP A 135 13.75 11.73 -0.30
C TRP A 135 14.61 12.79 0.40
#